data_AF-A0A426CQ29-F1
#
_entry.id   AF-A0A426CQ29-F1
#
_cell.length_a   1.000
_cell.length_b   1.000
_cell.length_c   1.000
_cell.angle_alpha   90.00
_cell.angle_beta   90.00
_cell.angle_gamma   90.00
#
_symmetry.space_group_name_H-M   'P 1'
#
loop_
_entity.id
_entity.type
_entity.pdbx_description
1 polymer ?
#
loop_
_entity_poly.entity_id
_entity_poly.type
_entity_poly.pdbx_seq_one_letter_code
_entity_poly.pdbx_strand_id
1 'polypeptide(L)'
;MSGQTIHDEEAPRIPTPYVDGMFQGLRGRVAKDANDVLAQFAKTKIDPAKSIIRVRQVSAFEPTGAVFGSVDALRSDTQQITLSIKTPQTADDGTPLSGDYILIAGRSVRYGGRWFLHDAPLRWKSFPDNVVSAEEANAMRLKDHGIKYNSLLPGTMAPDVEFISLTNESQPVRLSSLRGKFVVLYWWLRDGVPHPSAMEKLQALKNTYPHLGDDIVIVSVFAALDLDATRQKIAQQGWTQTLNLWFAQGGYRSEAAKAFYLNGIPHEDVIGRDGRILASGYELATGADRVIAAQLHAEAKAFN
;
A
#
# COMPACT_ATOMS: atom_id res chain seq x y z
N MET A 1 29.99 -49.57 -5.27
CA MET A 1 30.39 -48.74 -4.12
C MET A 1 29.41 -47.59 -4.02
N SER A 2 28.43 -47.68 -3.11
CA SER A 2 27.46 -46.61 -2.86
C SER A 2 28.02 -45.69 -1.77
N GLY A 3 28.37 -44.45 -2.13
CA GLY A 3 28.71 -43.42 -1.15
C GLY A 3 27.43 -42.79 -0.61
N GLN A 4 27.07 -43.09 0.64
CA GLN A 4 26.13 -42.26 1.39
C GLN A 4 26.84 -40.95 1.75
N THR A 5 26.39 -39.84 1.18
CA THR A 5 26.76 -38.52 1.66
C THR A 5 25.94 -38.25 2.92
N ILE A 6 26.57 -38.41 4.08
CA ILE A 6 26.02 -37.97 5.36
C ILE A 6 26.10 -36.44 5.31
N HIS A 7 24.95 -35.77 5.20
CA HIS A 7 24.89 -34.34 5.48
C HIS A 7 25.01 -34.18 6.99
N ASP A 8 26.24 -33.99 7.47
CA ASP A 8 26.47 -33.53 8.83
C ASP A 8 25.72 -32.20 9.01
N GLU A 9 24.88 -32.15 10.04
CA GLU A 9 24.13 -30.98 10.46
C GLU A 9 25.15 -29.96 11.01
N GLU A 10 25.77 -29.18 10.11
CA GLU A 10 26.71 -28.11 10.46
C GLU A 10 26.02 -27.18 11.47
N ALA A 11 26.56 -27.11 12.68
CA ALA A 11 26.10 -26.18 13.71
C ALA A 11 26.05 -24.75 13.14
N PRO A 12 25.09 -23.89 13.56
CA PRO A 12 24.95 -22.55 13.02
C PRO A 12 26.28 -21.79 13.11
N ARG A 13 26.77 -21.26 11.98
CA ARG A 13 28.04 -20.49 11.93
C ARG A 13 28.04 -19.23 12.80
N ILE A 14 26.88 -18.81 13.28
CA ILE A 14 26.69 -17.71 14.24
C ILE A 14 25.98 -18.26 15.48
N PRO A 15 26.51 -18.07 16.70
CA PRO A 15 25.85 -18.53 17.92
C PRO A 15 24.44 -17.94 18.09
N THR A 16 23.46 -18.79 18.36
CA THR A 16 22.05 -18.40 18.54
C THR A 16 21.84 -17.26 19.55
N PRO A 17 22.53 -17.20 20.70
CA PRO A 17 22.35 -16.09 21.66
C PRO A 17 22.75 -14.72 21.11
N TYR A 18 23.75 -14.66 20.22
CA TYR A 18 24.17 -13.42 19.56
C TYR A 18 23.10 -12.93 18.57
N VAL A 19 22.53 -13.86 17.80
CA VAL A 19 21.44 -13.58 16.86
C VAL A 19 20.20 -13.11 17.62
N ASP A 20 19.81 -13.80 18.69
CA ASP A 20 18.66 -13.42 19.51
C ASP A 20 18.82 -12.01 20.12
N GLY A 21 20.02 -11.65 20.59
CA GLY A 21 20.32 -10.31 21.08
C GLY A 21 20.18 -9.22 19.99
N MET A 22 20.64 -9.48 18.78
CA MET A 22 20.49 -8.56 17.64
C MET A 22 19.01 -8.31 17.29
N PHE A 23 18.18 -9.35 17.35
CA PHE A 23 16.76 -9.27 16.98
C PHE A 23 15.83 -8.83 18.12
N GLN A 24 16.26 -8.87 19.39
CA GLN A 24 15.48 -8.32 20.50
C GLN A 24 15.14 -6.84 20.30
N GLY A 25 16.08 -6.04 19.81
CA GLY A 25 15.87 -4.62 19.50
C GLY A 25 14.89 -4.36 18.34
N LEU A 26 14.61 -5.38 17.52
CA LEU A 26 13.70 -5.28 16.36
C LEU A 26 12.27 -5.70 16.71
N ARG A 27 12.03 -6.37 17.84
CA ARG A 27 10.68 -6.78 18.27
C ARG A 27 9.70 -5.61 18.34
N GLY A 28 10.14 -4.45 18.82
CA GLY A 28 9.30 -3.25 18.87
C GLY A 28 8.80 -2.79 17.50
N ARG A 29 9.52 -3.09 16.42
CA ARG A 29 9.15 -2.69 15.04
C ARG A 29 8.02 -3.54 14.46
N VAL A 30 7.88 -4.77 14.94
CA VAL A 30 6.85 -5.71 14.47
C VAL A 30 5.72 -5.90 15.50
N ALA A 31 5.87 -5.39 16.72
CA ALA A 31 4.92 -5.61 17.81
C ALA A 31 3.51 -5.13 17.47
N LYS A 32 3.38 -3.94 16.86
CA LYS A 32 2.08 -3.41 16.44
C LYS A 32 1.40 -4.35 15.44
N ASP A 33 2.11 -4.71 14.38
CA ASP A 33 1.59 -5.59 13.33
C ASP A 33 1.28 -7.00 13.86
N ALA A 34 2.09 -7.52 14.77
CA ALA A 34 1.82 -8.78 15.46
C ALA A 34 0.53 -8.72 16.29
N ASN A 35 0.33 -7.62 17.02
CA ASN A 35 -0.91 -7.40 17.77
C ASN A 35 -2.11 -7.27 16.82
N ASP A 36 -1.97 -6.60 15.68
CA ASP A 36 -3.04 -6.48 14.68
C ASP A 36 -3.39 -7.85 14.08
N VAL A 37 -2.39 -8.70 13.78
CA VAL A 37 -2.59 -10.08 13.32
C VAL A 37 -3.34 -10.91 14.36
N LEU A 38 -2.94 -10.81 15.63
CA LEU A 38 -3.59 -11.53 16.73
C LEU A 38 -5.02 -11.03 16.95
N ALA A 39 -5.24 -9.71 16.92
CA ALA A 39 -6.56 -9.13 17.06
C ALA A 39 -7.50 -9.55 15.93
N GLN A 40 -7.01 -9.58 14.68
CA GLN A 40 -7.79 -10.06 13.54
C GLN A 40 -8.08 -11.56 13.64
N PHE A 41 -7.09 -12.36 14.06
CA PHE A 41 -7.29 -13.80 14.26
C PHE A 41 -8.31 -14.09 15.37
N ALA A 42 -8.29 -13.32 16.46
CA ALA A 42 -9.26 -13.47 17.56
C ALA A 42 -10.72 -13.28 17.11
N LYS A 43 -10.98 -12.45 16.08
CA LYS A 43 -12.33 -12.28 15.51
C LYS A 43 -12.89 -13.57 14.88
N THR A 44 -12.03 -14.49 14.45
CA THR A 44 -12.44 -15.79 13.89
C THR A 44 -13.02 -16.73 14.95
N LYS A 45 -12.87 -16.41 16.24
CA LYS A 45 -13.29 -17.23 17.39
C LYS A 45 -12.66 -18.63 17.44
N ILE A 46 -11.57 -18.87 16.71
CA ILE A 46 -10.79 -20.11 16.81
C ILE A 46 -10.18 -20.17 18.22
N ASP A 47 -10.37 -21.30 18.89
CA ASP A 47 -9.74 -21.60 20.17
C ASP A 47 -8.46 -22.39 19.89
N PRO A 48 -7.26 -21.81 20.11
CA PRO A 48 -6.01 -22.50 19.85
C PRO A 48 -5.87 -23.81 20.66
N ALA A 49 -6.50 -23.92 21.84
CA ALA A 49 -6.44 -25.13 22.66
C ALA A 49 -7.23 -26.30 22.06
N LYS A 50 -8.17 -26.02 21.15
CA LYS A 50 -8.99 -27.02 20.44
C LYS A 50 -8.55 -27.23 19.00
N SER A 51 -7.42 -26.64 18.61
CA SER A 51 -6.98 -26.55 17.22
C SER A 51 -5.56 -27.06 17.06
N ILE A 52 -5.27 -27.69 15.93
CA ILE A 52 -3.91 -28.04 15.51
C ILE A 52 -3.48 -27.01 14.46
N ILE A 53 -2.53 -26.16 14.81
CA ILE A 53 -1.96 -25.14 13.93
C ILE A 53 -0.56 -25.61 13.49
N ARG A 54 -0.34 -25.72 12.19
CA ARG A 54 0.97 -26.13 11.63
C ARG A 54 1.44 -25.13 10.59
N VAL A 55 2.73 -24.82 10.61
CA VAL A 55 3.37 -24.16 9.46
C VAL A 55 3.45 -25.19 8.34
N ARG A 56 2.67 -25.00 7.28
CA ARG A 56 2.65 -25.86 6.09
C ARG A 56 3.79 -25.51 5.14
N GLN A 57 3.99 -24.21 4.90
CA GLN A 57 4.96 -23.70 3.94
C GLN A 57 5.44 -22.31 4.34
N VAL A 58 6.72 -22.05 4.11
CA VAL A 58 7.30 -20.70 4.14
C VAL A 58 7.94 -20.44 2.78
N SER A 59 7.50 -19.39 2.10
CA SER A 59 8.05 -18.98 0.80
C SER A 59 8.72 -17.63 0.94
N ALA A 60 9.96 -17.53 0.49
CA ALA A 60 10.72 -16.28 0.40
C ALA A 60 10.61 -15.73 -1.02
N PHE A 61 10.12 -14.50 -1.17
CA PHE A 61 10.10 -13.80 -2.46
C PHE A 61 11.33 -12.92 -2.60
N GLU A 62 11.86 -12.86 -3.82
CA GLU A 62 13.11 -12.15 -4.17
C GLU A 62 14.26 -12.47 -3.20
N PRO A 63 14.56 -13.77 -2.98
CA PRO A 63 15.53 -14.14 -1.97
C PRO A 63 16.94 -13.72 -2.38
N THR A 64 17.68 -13.12 -1.46
CA THR A 64 19.12 -12.83 -1.61
C THR A 64 19.91 -13.64 -0.59
N GLY A 65 20.90 -14.39 -1.04
CA GLY A 65 21.74 -15.22 -0.18
C GLY A 65 23.17 -14.69 -0.13
N ALA A 66 23.77 -14.67 1.06
CA ALA A 66 25.19 -14.33 1.23
C ALA A 66 26.11 -15.57 1.18
N VAL A 67 25.55 -16.78 1.24
CA VAL A 67 26.29 -18.04 1.32
C VAL A 67 25.80 -18.99 0.24
N PHE A 68 26.69 -19.36 -0.69
CA PHE A 68 26.38 -20.36 -1.71
C PHE A 68 26.15 -21.73 -1.09
N GLY A 69 25.13 -22.45 -1.56
CA GLY A 69 24.82 -23.80 -1.11
C GLY A 69 24.15 -23.92 0.27
N SER A 70 23.78 -22.79 0.90
CA SER A 70 23.07 -22.78 2.18
C SER A 70 21.82 -21.89 2.12
N VAL A 71 20.80 -22.28 2.89
CA VAL A 71 19.61 -21.44 3.16
C VAL A 71 19.79 -20.56 4.40
N ASP A 72 20.88 -20.74 5.15
CA ASP A 72 21.26 -19.81 6.20
C ASP A 72 21.86 -18.53 5.59
N ALA A 73 21.63 -17.40 6.27
CA ALA A 73 21.81 -16.04 5.76
C ALA A 73 20.94 -15.68 4.54
N LEU A 74 19.93 -16.51 4.21
CA LEU A 74 18.94 -16.17 3.19
C LEU A 74 18.10 -15.00 3.67
N ARG A 75 18.10 -13.91 2.91
CA ARG A 75 17.28 -12.73 3.13
C ARG A 75 16.13 -12.71 2.14
N SER A 76 15.02 -12.12 2.53
CA SER A 76 13.86 -11.94 1.67
C SER A 76 13.14 -10.66 2.04
N ASP A 77 12.75 -9.89 1.03
CA ASP A 77 11.99 -8.65 1.24
C ASP A 77 10.53 -8.91 1.59
N THR A 78 10.00 -10.07 1.20
CA THR A 78 8.65 -10.51 1.54
C THR A 78 8.60 -12.01 1.70
N GLN A 79 8.04 -12.47 2.83
CA GLN A 79 7.71 -13.87 3.05
C GLN A 79 6.22 -14.11 3.02
N GLN A 80 5.85 -15.29 2.53
CA GLN A 80 4.53 -15.85 2.74
C GLN A 80 4.62 -17.08 3.63
N ILE A 81 3.87 -17.07 4.73
CA ILE A 81 3.77 -18.17 5.67
C ILE A 81 2.36 -18.75 5.55
N THR A 82 2.26 -20.00 5.13
CA THR A 82 0.99 -20.72 5.07
C THR A 82 0.84 -21.56 6.33
N LEU A 83 -0.16 -21.23 7.12
CA LEU A 83 -0.56 -21.97 8.32
C LEU A 83 -1.74 -22.88 7.96
N SER A 84 -1.59 -24.18 8.16
CA SER A 84 -2.71 -25.11 8.07
C SER A 84 -3.31 -25.29 9.45
N ILE A 85 -4.59 -24.93 9.58
CA ILE A 85 -5.35 -25.05 10.83
C ILE A 85 -6.35 -26.17 10.67
N LYS A 86 -6.26 -27.17 11.55
CA LYS A 86 -7.28 -28.21 11.71
C LYS A 86 -7.99 -28.00 13.03
N THR A 87 -9.29 -27.76 12.96
CA THR A 87 -10.14 -27.50 14.12
C THR A 87 -11.55 -28.04 13.88
N PRO A 88 -12.20 -28.65 14.89
CA PRO A 88 -13.61 -29.02 14.79
C PRO A 88 -14.56 -27.82 14.87
N GLN A 89 -14.04 -26.61 15.08
CA GLN A 89 -14.83 -25.40 15.26
C GLN A 89 -15.39 -24.87 13.93
N THR A 90 -16.57 -24.25 14.03
CA THR A 90 -17.23 -23.52 12.94
C THR A 90 -17.54 -22.09 13.38
N ALA A 91 -17.72 -21.19 12.43
CA ALA A 91 -18.35 -19.90 12.69
C ALA A 91 -19.83 -20.08 13.09
N ASP A 92 -20.48 -18.98 13.51
CA ASP A 92 -21.88 -18.99 13.96
C ASP A 92 -22.86 -19.44 12.85
N ASP A 93 -22.48 -19.26 11.59
CA ASP A 93 -23.25 -19.68 10.40
C ASP A 93 -22.94 -21.12 9.93
N GLY A 94 -22.11 -21.86 10.68
CA GLY A 94 -21.69 -23.21 10.35
C GLY A 94 -20.49 -23.31 9.40
N THR A 95 -19.91 -22.18 8.97
CA THR A 95 -18.71 -22.16 8.12
C THR A 95 -17.55 -22.88 8.82
N PRO A 96 -16.90 -23.89 8.20
CA PRO A 96 -15.72 -24.53 8.77
C PRO A 96 -14.57 -23.54 8.96
N LEU A 97 -13.95 -23.54 10.14
CA LEU A 97 -12.75 -22.74 10.44
C LEU A 97 -11.44 -23.50 10.17
N SER A 98 -11.54 -24.71 9.60
CA SER A 98 -10.38 -25.46 9.14
C SER A 98 -9.94 -24.99 7.76
N GLY A 99 -8.64 -24.92 7.52
CA GLY A 99 -8.11 -24.58 6.20
C GLY A 99 -6.73 -23.94 6.26
N ASP A 100 -6.33 -23.33 5.16
CA ASP A 100 -5.07 -22.62 5.03
C ASP A 100 -5.26 -21.12 5.26
N TYR A 101 -4.48 -20.60 6.20
CA TYR A 101 -4.41 -19.19 6.55
C TYR A 101 -3.05 -18.66 6.11
N ILE A 102 -3.03 -17.55 5.41
CA ILE A 102 -1.81 -17.05 4.78
C ILE A 102 -1.40 -15.73 5.43
N LEU A 103 -0.21 -15.70 6.01
CA LEU A 103 0.45 -14.49 6.50
C LEU A 103 1.46 -13.99 5.48
N ILE A 104 1.60 -12.67 5.42
CA ILE A 104 2.73 -11.99 4.79
C ILE A 104 3.57 -11.37 5.90
N ALA A 105 4.89 -11.55 5.79
CA ALA A 105 5.87 -10.87 6.61
C ALA A 105 6.84 -10.09 5.72
N GLY A 106 7.32 -8.95 6.21
CA GLY A 106 8.26 -8.07 5.52
C GLY A 106 9.67 -8.63 5.51
N ARG A 107 10.66 -7.73 5.61
CA ARG A 107 12.06 -8.12 5.45
C ARG A 107 12.45 -9.12 6.52
N SER A 108 13.12 -10.16 6.08
CA SER A 108 13.39 -11.33 6.90
C SER A 108 14.74 -11.92 6.57
N VAL A 109 15.31 -12.64 7.54
CA VAL A 109 16.55 -13.40 7.34
C VAL A 109 16.50 -14.73 8.07
N ARG A 110 17.08 -15.76 7.45
CA ARG A 110 17.20 -17.09 8.03
C ARG A 110 18.56 -17.27 8.68
N TYR A 111 18.59 -17.70 9.94
CA TYR A 111 19.82 -18.08 10.64
C TYR A 111 19.55 -19.25 11.59
N GLY A 112 20.44 -20.25 11.59
CA GLY A 112 20.36 -21.38 12.51
C GLY A 112 19.01 -22.09 12.45
N GLY A 113 18.50 -22.28 11.23
CA GLY A 113 17.21 -22.94 11.02
C GLY A 113 15.96 -22.10 11.35
N ARG A 114 16.11 -20.85 11.81
CA ARG A 114 15.01 -19.96 12.22
C ARG A 114 14.90 -18.74 11.31
N TRP A 115 13.68 -18.25 11.12
CA TRP A 115 13.43 -16.97 10.44
C TRP A 115 13.30 -15.85 11.46
N PHE A 116 13.94 -14.73 11.16
CA PHE A 116 13.88 -13.51 11.93
C PHE A 116 13.30 -12.41 11.07
N LEU A 117 12.33 -11.66 11.62
CA LEU A 117 11.73 -10.51 10.96
C LEU A 117 12.49 -9.25 11.38
N HIS A 118 12.88 -8.45 10.39
CA HIS A 118 13.54 -7.17 10.60
C HIS A 118 12.53 -6.05 10.85
N ASP A 119 11.41 -6.07 10.13
CA ASP A 119 10.37 -5.04 10.17
C ASP A 119 9.02 -5.51 9.59
N ALA A 120 8.08 -4.56 9.62
CA ALA A 120 6.77 -4.62 8.99
C ALA A 120 6.87 -4.71 7.45
N PRO A 121 5.81 -5.17 6.76
CA PRO A 121 4.52 -5.55 7.31
C PRO A 121 4.50 -6.95 7.94
N LEU A 122 3.73 -7.17 9.00
CA LEU A 122 3.25 -8.50 9.39
C LEU A 122 1.71 -8.48 9.39
N ARG A 123 1.09 -9.27 8.51
CA ARG A 123 -0.37 -9.21 8.29
C ARG A 123 -0.93 -10.49 7.70
N TRP A 124 -2.23 -10.70 7.87
CA TRP A 124 -2.96 -11.67 7.05
C TRP A 124 -3.02 -11.21 5.59
N LYS A 125 -2.82 -12.15 4.68
CA LYS A 125 -3.05 -12.03 3.25
C LYS A 125 -4.36 -12.68 2.84
N SER A 126 -4.67 -13.83 3.43
CA SER A 126 -5.96 -14.48 3.21
C SER A 126 -6.32 -15.42 4.36
N PHE A 127 -7.62 -15.64 4.47
CA PHE A 127 -8.25 -16.66 5.30
C PHE A 127 -8.87 -17.71 4.37
N PRO A 128 -9.26 -18.90 4.87
CA PRO A 128 -10.15 -19.78 4.14
C PRO A 128 -11.46 -19.06 3.77
N ASP A 129 -12.11 -19.53 2.71
CA ASP A 129 -13.35 -18.92 2.22
C ASP A 129 -14.40 -18.80 3.34
N ASN A 130 -15.06 -17.63 3.39
CA ASN A 130 -16.13 -17.29 4.35
C ASN A 130 -15.72 -17.23 5.84
N VAL A 131 -14.43 -17.40 6.18
CA VAL A 131 -13.96 -17.25 7.58
C VAL A 131 -14.01 -15.79 8.05
N VAL A 132 -13.83 -14.84 7.13
CA VAL A 132 -13.99 -13.41 7.37
C VAL A 132 -15.11 -12.87 6.47
N SER A 133 -15.71 -11.75 6.85
CA SER A 133 -16.77 -11.13 6.05
C SER A 133 -16.26 -10.72 4.66
N ALA A 134 -17.16 -10.66 3.68
CA ALA A 134 -16.82 -10.18 2.35
C ALA A 134 -16.24 -8.76 2.36
N GLU A 135 -16.70 -7.92 3.29
CA GLU A 135 -16.16 -6.58 3.52
C GLU A 135 -14.69 -6.63 4.00
N GLU A 136 -14.38 -7.47 4.98
CA GLU A 136 -13.02 -7.60 5.52
C GLU A 136 -12.07 -8.23 4.50
N ALA A 137 -12.52 -9.26 3.79
CA ALA A 137 -11.77 -9.85 2.68
C ALA A 137 -11.48 -8.81 1.57
N ASN A 138 -12.46 -7.96 1.23
CA ASN A 138 -12.26 -6.90 0.27
C ASN A 138 -11.29 -5.83 0.80
N ALA A 139 -11.42 -5.39 2.05
CA ALA A 139 -10.51 -4.43 2.67
C ALA A 139 -9.06 -4.94 2.67
N MET A 140 -8.84 -6.22 2.98
CA MET A 140 -7.53 -6.87 2.87
C MET A 140 -7.01 -6.84 1.43
N ARG A 141 -7.83 -7.23 0.46
CA ARG A 141 -7.46 -7.21 -0.97
C ARG A 141 -7.08 -5.81 -1.46
N LEU A 142 -7.80 -4.77 -1.03
CA LEU A 142 -7.50 -3.39 -1.36
C LEU A 142 -6.18 -2.92 -0.75
N LYS A 143 -5.92 -3.26 0.51
CA LYS A 143 -4.65 -3.00 1.18
C LYS A 143 -3.48 -3.69 0.48
N ASP A 144 -3.67 -4.93 0.05
CA ASP A 144 -2.67 -5.71 -0.67
C ASP A 144 -2.32 -5.09 -2.02
N HIS A 145 -3.32 -4.60 -2.75
CA HIS A 145 -3.10 -3.84 -3.98
C HIS A 145 -2.28 -2.58 -3.72
N GLY A 146 -2.70 -1.78 -2.74
CA GLY A 146 -2.03 -0.54 -2.35
C GLY A 146 -0.55 -0.75 -2.02
N ILE A 147 -0.25 -1.76 -1.21
CA ILE A 147 1.13 -2.09 -0.84
C ILE A 147 1.94 -2.60 -2.04
N LYS A 148 1.35 -3.47 -2.87
CA LYS A 148 2.08 -4.13 -3.97
C LYS A 148 2.39 -3.17 -5.11
N TYR A 149 1.41 -2.35 -5.50
CA TYR A 149 1.49 -1.50 -6.68
C TYR A 149 1.68 -0.02 -6.37
N ASN A 150 1.80 0.35 -5.08
CA ASN A 150 1.87 1.74 -4.61
C ASN A 150 0.77 2.61 -5.24
N SER A 151 -0.45 2.06 -5.34
CA SER A 151 -1.56 2.69 -6.04
C SER A 151 -2.91 2.17 -5.55
N LEU A 152 -3.93 3.00 -5.68
CA LEU A 152 -5.29 2.63 -5.40
C LEU A 152 -5.87 1.80 -6.55
N LEU A 153 -6.70 0.81 -6.22
CA LEU A 153 -7.34 -0.01 -7.23
C LEU A 153 -8.46 0.78 -7.93
N PRO A 154 -8.53 0.78 -9.28
CA PRO A 154 -9.67 1.35 -10.00
C PRO A 154 -11.03 0.80 -9.54
N GLY A 155 -12.04 1.66 -9.49
CA GLY A 155 -13.39 1.37 -9.01
C GLY A 155 -13.56 1.47 -7.49
N THR A 156 -12.49 1.65 -6.72
CA THR A 156 -12.58 1.88 -5.26
C THR A 156 -12.87 3.33 -4.93
N MET A 157 -13.51 3.59 -3.78
CA MET A 157 -13.71 4.96 -3.29
C MET A 157 -12.36 5.58 -2.94
N ALA A 158 -12.12 6.81 -3.42
CA ALA A 158 -10.92 7.56 -3.05
C ALA A 158 -10.90 7.81 -1.53
N PRO A 159 -9.73 7.68 -0.86
CA PRO A 159 -9.61 8.01 0.55
C PRO A 159 -10.00 9.47 0.81
N ASP A 160 -10.87 9.67 1.79
CA ASP A 160 -11.33 11.01 2.15
C ASP A 160 -10.35 11.67 3.13
N VAL A 161 -9.43 12.44 2.60
CA VAL A 161 -8.34 13.09 3.34
C VAL A 161 -8.49 14.61 3.30
N GLU A 162 -7.88 15.27 4.27
CA GLU A 162 -7.85 16.73 4.36
C GLU A 162 -6.49 17.27 3.92
N PHE A 163 -6.53 18.36 3.17
CA PHE A 163 -5.37 19.11 2.72
C PHE A 163 -5.44 20.56 3.18
N ILE A 164 -4.31 21.24 3.20
CA ILE A 164 -4.25 22.68 3.46
C ILE A 164 -4.12 23.40 2.12
N SER A 165 -4.95 24.41 1.89
CA SER A 165 -4.84 25.25 0.70
C SER A 165 -3.58 26.12 0.77
N LEU A 166 -2.78 26.11 -0.30
CA LEU A 166 -1.59 26.96 -0.40
C LEU A 166 -1.92 28.40 -0.79
N THR A 167 -3.13 28.66 -1.28
CA THR A 167 -3.61 29.99 -1.67
C THR A 167 -4.51 30.63 -0.62
N ASN A 168 -5.12 29.85 0.27
CA ASN A 168 -5.98 30.33 1.35
C ASN A 168 -5.82 29.46 2.61
N GLU A 169 -4.84 29.81 3.44
CA GLU A 169 -4.39 28.98 4.59
C GLU A 169 -5.48 28.73 5.64
N SER A 170 -6.50 29.58 5.70
CA SER A 170 -7.58 29.46 6.68
C SER A 170 -8.64 28.42 6.30
N GLN A 171 -8.50 27.74 5.15
CA GLN A 171 -9.48 26.77 4.69
C GLN A 171 -8.84 25.41 4.38
N PRO A 172 -8.97 24.42 5.28
CA PRO A 172 -8.73 23.04 4.93
C PRO A 172 -9.67 22.62 3.78
N VAL A 173 -9.14 21.84 2.84
CA VAL A 173 -9.89 21.29 1.72
C VAL A 173 -9.95 19.78 1.90
N ARG A 174 -11.16 19.29 2.15
CA ARG A 174 -11.43 17.86 2.25
C ARG A 174 -11.68 17.29 0.86
N LEU A 175 -11.05 16.16 0.50
CA LEU A 175 -11.14 15.63 -0.87
C LEU A 175 -12.59 15.34 -1.29
N SER A 176 -13.41 14.82 -0.38
CA SER A 176 -14.83 14.57 -0.65
C SER A 176 -15.65 15.82 -1.03
N SER A 177 -15.18 17.03 -0.71
CA SER A 177 -15.82 18.28 -1.15
C SER A 177 -15.76 18.48 -2.67
N LEU A 178 -14.88 17.77 -3.37
CA LEU A 178 -14.73 17.81 -4.82
C LEU A 178 -15.58 16.76 -5.56
N ARG A 179 -16.37 15.94 -4.84
CA ARG A 179 -17.28 14.97 -5.46
C ARG A 179 -18.27 15.65 -6.41
N GLY A 180 -18.71 14.91 -7.42
CA GLY A 180 -19.50 15.42 -8.55
C GLY A 180 -18.65 15.92 -9.72
N LYS A 181 -17.33 16.05 -9.53
CA LYS A 181 -16.36 16.52 -10.52
C LYS A 181 -15.35 15.41 -10.83
N PHE A 182 -14.77 15.45 -12.03
CA PHE A 182 -13.51 14.76 -12.28
C PHE A 182 -12.42 15.44 -11.46
N VAL A 183 -11.65 14.67 -10.72
CA VAL A 183 -10.53 15.19 -9.93
C VAL A 183 -9.24 14.55 -10.41
N VAL A 184 -8.27 15.37 -10.81
CA VAL A 184 -6.91 14.92 -11.11
C VAL A 184 -6.02 15.36 -9.94
N LEU A 185 -5.64 14.43 -9.08
CA LEU A 185 -4.68 14.67 -7.99
C LEU A 185 -3.28 14.37 -8.50
N TYR A 186 -2.40 15.37 -8.51
CA TYR A 186 -1.01 15.20 -8.91
C TYR A 186 -0.08 15.54 -7.74
N TRP A 187 0.64 14.54 -7.25
CA TRP A 187 1.57 14.64 -6.13
C TRP A 187 2.96 14.98 -6.64
N TRP A 188 3.64 15.99 -6.08
CA TRP A 188 4.97 16.42 -6.53
C TRP A 188 5.86 17.03 -5.41
N LEU A 189 7.18 17.09 -5.66
CA LEU A 189 8.22 17.67 -4.77
C LEU A 189 8.98 18.81 -5.48
N ARG A 190 9.54 19.76 -4.73
CA ARG A 190 10.25 20.95 -5.26
C ARG A 190 11.49 20.59 -6.08
N ASP A 191 12.29 19.65 -5.57
CA ASP A 191 13.66 19.33 -6.01
C ASP A 191 13.79 17.93 -6.62
N GLY A 192 12.68 17.17 -6.66
CA GLY A 192 12.60 16.03 -7.56
C GLY A 192 12.56 16.60 -8.97
N VAL A 193 13.44 16.14 -9.86
CA VAL A 193 13.42 16.49 -11.29
C VAL A 193 11.96 16.56 -11.76
N PRO A 194 11.39 17.74 -12.04
CA PRO A 194 10.12 17.74 -12.71
C PRO A 194 10.42 17.38 -14.15
N HIS A 195 9.51 16.65 -14.76
CA HIS A 195 9.13 16.89 -16.13
C HIS A 195 8.42 18.27 -16.11
N PRO A 196 9.02 19.45 -16.46
CA PRO A 196 8.26 20.69 -16.65
C PRO A 196 6.96 20.47 -17.44
N SER A 197 7.01 19.53 -18.39
CA SER A 197 5.85 19.15 -19.19
C SER A 197 4.66 18.60 -18.39
N ALA A 198 4.85 18.04 -17.19
CA ALA A 198 3.73 17.49 -16.42
C ALA A 198 2.84 18.62 -15.91
N MET A 199 3.43 19.62 -15.23
CA MET A 199 2.64 20.76 -14.77
C MET A 199 2.10 21.58 -15.94
N GLU A 200 2.86 21.73 -17.03
CA GLU A 200 2.35 22.37 -18.26
C GLU A 200 1.12 21.63 -18.84
N LYS A 201 1.17 20.29 -18.92
CA LYS A 201 0.02 19.47 -19.34
C LYS A 201 -1.17 19.65 -18.40
N LEU A 202 -0.94 19.67 -17.09
CA LEU A 202 -1.99 19.91 -16.10
C LEU A 202 -2.60 21.31 -16.26
N GLN A 203 -1.80 22.35 -16.46
CA GLN A 203 -2.32 23.70 -16.73
C GLN A 203 -3.13 23.75 -18.04
N ALA A 204 -2.79 22.93 -19.03
CA ALA A 204 -3.48 22.84 -20.32
C ALA A 204 -4.71 21.90 -20.33
N LEU A 205 -4.87 21.03 -19.33
CA LEU A 205 -5.88 19.97 -19.35
C LEU A 205 -7.32 20.53 -19.38
N LYS A 206 -7.59 21.62 -18.66
CA LYS A 206 -8.90 22.32 -18.74
C LYS A 206 -9.22 22.79 -20.16
N ASN A 207 -8.21 23.25 -20.91
CA ASN A 207 -8.38 23.69 -22.30
C ASN A 207 -8.63 22.52 -23.25
N THR A 208 -8.25 21.30 -22.88
CA THR A 208 -8.54 20.08 -23.66
C THR A 208 -10.01 19.68 -23.55
N TYR A 209 -10.65 20.00 -22.41
CA TYR A 209 -12.05 19.68 -22.13
C TYR A 209 -12.86 20.93 -21.77
N PRO A 210 -12.98 21.93 -22.68
CA PRO A 210 -13.64 23.19 -22.35
C PRO A 210 -15.12 23.01 -21.98
N HIS A 211 -15.76 21.96 -22.50
CA HIS A 211 -17.15 21.60 -22.19
C HIS A 211 -17.34 21.09 -20.76
N LEU A 212 -16.28 20.60 -20.10
CA LEU A 212 -16.36 20.20 -18.70
C LEU A 212 -16.32 21.42 -17.78
N GLY A 213 -15.62 22.51 -18.15
CA GLY A 213 -15.56 23.73 -17.33
C GLY A 213 -15.19 23.44 -15.87
N ASP A 214 -16.10 23.73 -14.95
CA ASP A 214 -15.91 23.49 -13.51
C ASP A 214 -16.10 22.03 -13.09
N ASP A 215 -16.53 21.14 -13.99
CA ASP A 215 -16.68 19.71 -13.72
C ASP A 215 -15.35 18.95 -13.70
N ILE A 216 -14.24 19.62 -14.01
CA ILE A 216 -12.89 19.08 -13.84
C ILE A 216 -12.10 19.97 -12.87
N VAL A 217 -11.56 19.35 -11.82
CA VAL A 217 -10.68 19.99 -10.84
C VAL A 217 -9.32 19.34 -10.94
N ILE A 218 -8.32 20.17 -11.17
CA ILE A 218 -6.93 19.74 -11.21
C ILE A 218 -6.30 20.18 -9.91
N VAL A 219 -5.86 19.21 -9.11
CA VAL A 219 -5.33 19.44 -7.78
C VAL A 219 -3.84 19.10 -7.80
N SER A 220 -3.04 20.12 -7.59
CA SER A 220 -1.60 20.03 -7.44
C SER A 220 -1.32 19.84 -5.95
N VAL A 221 -0.94 18.63 -5.55
CA VAL A 221 -0.69 18.28 -4.15
C VAL A 221 0.81 18.24 -3.90
N PHE A 222 1.27 19.09 -3.01
CA PHE A 222 2.70 19.31 -2.84
C PHE A 222 3.19 18.77 -1.49
N ALA A 223 4.34 18.07 -1.52
CA ALA A 223 5.09 17.76 -0.31
C ALA A 223 6.32 18.67 -0.21
N ALA A 224 6.34 19.59 0.75
CA ALA A 224 7.61 20.02 1.30
C ALA A 224 7.56 20.26 2.79
N LEU A 225 8.78 20.41 3.28
CA LEU A 225 9.12 20.90 4.59
C LEU A 225 9.04 22.43 4.68
N ASP A 226 9.08 23.15 3.55
CA ASP A 226 9.07 24.62 3.48
C ASP A 226 7.90 25.13 2.62
N LEU A 227 6.89 25.70 3.28
CA LEU A 227 5.66 26.20 2.67
C LEU A 227 5.89 27.50 1.89
N ASP A 228 6.71 28.41 2.41
CA ASP A 228 6.86 29.76 1.84
C ASP A 228 7.65 29.72 0.54
N ALA A 229 8.73 28.94 0.48
CA ALA A 229 9.49 28.73 -0.75
C ALA A 229 8.62 28.11 -1.86
N THR A 230 7.65 27.28 -1.48
CA THR A 230 6.74 26.61 -2.42
C THR A 230 5.73 27.59 -3.00
N ARG A 231 5.12 28.41 -2.14
CA ARG A 231 4.20 29.46 -2.58
C ARG A 231 4.87 30.41 -3.55
N GLN A 232 6.10 30.82 -3.24
CA GLN A 232 6.89 31.68 -4.11
C GLN A 232 7.12 31.02 -5.48
N LYS A 233 7.44 29.73 -5.53
CA LYS A 233 7.61 28.98 -6.78
C LYS A 233 6.32 28.90 -7.59
N ILE A 234 5.19 28.56 -6.96
CA ILE A 234 3.88 28.49 -7.63
C ILE A 234 3.52 29.86 -8.23
N ALA A 235 3.73 30.94 -7.47
CA ALA A 235 3.46 32.30 -7.94
C ALA A 235 4.37 32.71 -9.11
N GLN A 236 5.68 32.40 -9.03
CA GLN A 236 6.64 32.69 -10.11
C GLN A 236 6.32 31.94 -11.41
N GLN A 237 5.79 30.72 -11.31
CA GLN A 237 5.47 29.89 -12.47
C GLN A 237 4.06 30.14 -13.03
N GLY A 238 3.23 30.94 -12.35
CA GLY A 238 1.88 31.26 -12.82
C GLY A 238 0.90 30.08 -12.84
N TRP A 239 1.13 29.05 -12.02
CA TRP A 239 0.31 27.83 -11.97
C TRP A 239 -1.05 28.07 -11.28
N THR A 240 -1.93 28.74 -12.03
CA THR A 240 -3.22 29.28 -11.58
C THR A 240 -4.41 28.42 -12.00
N GLN A 241 -4.23 27.47 -12.93
CA GLN A 241 -5.31 26.57 -13.38
C GLN A 241 -5.50 25.36 -12.45
N THR A 242 -4.66 25.23 -11.42
CA THR A 242 -4.68 24.15 -10.44
C THR A 242 -5.10 24.65 -9.06
N LEU A 243 -5.89 23.84 -8.36
CA LEU A 243 -6.05 23.96 -6.92
C LEU A 243 -4.76 23.46 -6.24
N ASN A 244 -3.96 24.38 -5.72
CA ASN A 244 -2.68 24.06 -5.12
C ASN A 244 -2.85 23.75 -3.62
N LEU A 245 -2.62 22.49 -3.25
CA LEU A 245 -2.82 21.96 -1.91
C LEU A 245 -1.51 21.44 -1.33
N TRP A 246 -1.44 21.40 -0.02
CA TRP A 246 -0.36 20.81 0.75
C TRP A 246 -0.90 19.69 1.62
N PHE A 247 -0.15 18.60 1.71
CA PHE A 247 -0.46 17.51 2.61
C PHE A 247 0.53 17.55 3.78
N ALA A 248 -0.01 17.44 5.00
CA ALA A 248 0.52 17.89 6.28
C ALA A 248 2.00 17.59 6.61
N GLN A 249 2.48 18.22 7.69
CA GLN A 249 3.79 18.02 8.29
C GLN A 249 4.07 16.51 8.52
N GLY A 250 5.15 16.01 7.93
CA GLY A 250 5.53 14.59 7.99
C GLY A 250 5.70 13.91 6.64
N GLY A 251 5.37 14.57 5.52
CA GLY A 251 5.62 14.06 4.17
C GLY A 251 4.98 12.68 3.95
N TYR A 252 5.76 11.70 3.48
CA TYR A 252 5.30 10.31 3.28
C TYR A 252 4.73 9.63 4.54
N ARG A 253 4.95 10.20 5.74
CA ARG A 253 4.39 9.67 6.99
C ARG A 253 3.02 10.24 7.35
N SER A 254 2.56 11.27 6.64
CA SER A 254 1.23 11.87 6.84
C SER A 254 0.10 10.86 6.58
N GLU A 255 -1.09 11.14 7.11
CA GLU A 255 -2.27 10.31 6.85
C GLU A 255 -2.64 10.28 5.37
N ALA A 256 -2.61 11.43 4.68
CA ALA A 256 -2.89 11.51 3.26
C ALA A 256 -1.94 10.64 2.42
N ALA A 257 -0.62 10.71 2.68
CA ALA A 257 0.34 9.90 1.94
C ALA A 257 0.14 8.39 2.16
N LYS A 258 -0.15 7.97 3.40
CA LYS A 258 -0.44 6.56 3.70
C LYS A 258 -1.74 6.09 3.06
N ALA A 259 -2.77 6.92 3.08
CA ALA A 259 -4.07 6.58 2.53
C ALA A 259 -4.02 6.37 1.00
N PHE A 260 -3.18 7.12 0.31
CA PHE A 260 -2.94 6.99 -1.14
C PHE A 260 -1.78 6.04 -1.49
N TYR A 261 -1.20 5.35 -0.51
CA TYR A 261 -0.07 4.43 -0.70
C TYR A 261 1.15 5.07 -1.40
N LEU A 262 1.41 6.35 -1.11
CA LEU A 262 2.52 7.08 -1.69
C LEU A 262 3.85 6.55 -1.16
N ASN A 263 4.63 5.93 -2.05
CA ASN A 263 5.99 5.45 -1.77
C ASN A 263 7.03 6.11 -2.69
N GLY A 264 6.57 6.97 -3.60
CA GLY A 264 7.38 7.73 -4.52
C GLY A 264 6.54 8.83 -5.14
N ILE A 265 7.24 9.86 -5.65
CA ILE A 265 6.65 11.02 -6.30
C ILE A 265 7.50 11.28 -7.57
N PRO A 266 6.91 11.66 -8.73
CA PRO A 266 5.50 12.01 -8.96
C PRO A 266 4.52 10.85 -8.82
N HIS A 267 3.29 11.16 -8.42
CA HIS A 267 2.18 10.19 -8.39
C HIS A 267 0.94 10.91 -8.91
N GLU A 268 0.04 10.20 -9.60
CA GLU A 268 -1.20 10.78 -10.07
C GLU A 268 -2.37 9.85 -9.74
N ASP A 269 -3.49 10.44 -9.35
CA ASP A 269 -4.77 9.77 -9.17
C ASP A 269 -5.84 10.52 -9.97
N VAL A 270 -6.55 9.81 -10.84
CA VAL A 270 -7.72 10.32 -11.56
C VAL A 270 -8.96 9.75 -10.91
N ILE A 271 -9.85 10.63 -10.46
CA ILE A 271 -11.05 10.30 -9.69
C ILE A 271 -12.27 10.73 -10.50
N GLY A 272 -13.23 9.82 -10.61
CA GLY A 272 -14.51 10.07 -11.27
C GLY A 272 -15.44 10.92 -10.41
N ARG A 273 -16.52 11.39 -11.04
CA ARG A 273 -17.55 12.22 -10.39
C ARG A 273 -18.21 11.56 -9.19
N ASP A 274 -18.27 10.23 -9.18
CA ASP A 274 -18.81 9.42 -8.08
C ASP A 274 -17.83 9.25 -6.90
N GLY A 275 -16.63 9.83 -7.00
CA GLY A 275 -15.56 9.72 -6.01
C GLY A 275 -14.75 8.44 -6.10
N ARG A 276 -14.94 7.61 -7.14
CA ARG A 276 -14.14 6.40 -7.34
C ARG A 276 -12.87 6.67 -8.13
N ILE A 277 -11.82 5.93 -7.81
CA ILE A 277 -10.56 5.93 -8.56
C ILE A 277 -10.83 5.37 -9.95
N LEU A 278 -10.51 6.14 -10.99
CA LEU A 278 -10.48 5.70 -12.38
C LEU A 278 -9.10 5.13 -12.72
N ALA A 279 -8.05 5.79 -12.23
CA ALA A 279 -6.68 5.34 -12.37
C ALA A 279 -5.81 5.91 -11.22
N SER A 280 -4.77 5.18 -10.82
CA SER A 280 -3.82 5.59 -9.77
C SER A 280 -2.43 5.04 -10.05
N GLY A 281 -1.38 5.82 -9.80
CA GLY A 281 0.01 5.35 -9.81
C GLY A 281 1.01 6.30 -10.45
N TYR A 282 2.30 5.96 -10.28
CA TYR A 282 3.43 6.69 -10.86
C TYR A 282 3.38 6.74 -12.41
N GLU A 283 2.95 5.66 -13.05
CA GLU A 283 2.97 5.49 -14.52
C GLU A 283 2.00 6.41 -15.27
N LEU A 284 1.05 7.02 -14.56
CA LEU A 284 0.09 7.94 -15.14
C LEU A 284 0.73 9.28 -15.47
N ALA A 285 1.38 9.90 -14.46
CA ALA A 285 2.06 11.20 -14.48
C ALA A 285 1.72 12.15 -15.65
N THR A 286 0.42 12.38 -15.89
CA THR A 286 -0.29 13.22 -16.88
C THR A 286 -0.92 12.56 -18.10
N GLY A 287 -1.09 11.23 -18.12
CA GLY A 287 -2.02 10.54 -19.02
C GLY A 287 -3.50 10.68 -18.62
N ALA A 288 -3.83 11.65 -17.76
CA ALA A 288 -5.17 11.88 -17.23
C ALA A 288 -6.20 12.20 -18.31
N ASP A 289 -5.79 12.86 -19.40
CA ASP A 289 -6.63 13.12 -20.58
C ASP A 289 -7.23 11.80 -21.12
N ARG A 290 -6.42 10.77 -21.30
CA ARG A 290 -6.87 9.47 -21.82
C ARG A 290 -7.84 8.79 -20.86
N VAL A 291 -7.59 8.89 -19.55
CA VAL A 291 -8.47 8.29 -18.53
C VAL A 291 -9.83 8.99 -18.54
N ILE A 292 -9.85 10.33 -18.57
CA ILE A 292 -11.08 11.12 -18.62
C ILE A 292 -11.84 10.84 -19.93
N ALA A 293 -11.14 10.82 -21.07
CA ALA A 293 -11.75 10.51 -22.36
C ALA A 293 -12.39 9.11 -22.39
N ALA A 294 -11.70 8.10 -21.84
CA ALA A 294 -12.23 6.75 -21.75
C ALA A 294 -13.48 6.68 -20.87
N GLN A 295 -13.48 7.40 -19.74
CA GLN A 295 -14.62 7.46 -18.83
C GLN A 295 -15.83 8.16 -19.47
N LEU A 296 -15.62 9.31 -20.12
CA LEU A 296 -16.70 10.01 -20.84
C LEU A 296 -17.31 9.14 -21.94
N HIS A 297 -16.50 8.35 -22.65
CA HIS A 297 -16.98 7.40 -23.64
C HIS A 297 -17.79 6.26 -23.03
N ALA A 298 -17.36 5.74 -21.88
CA ALA A 298 -18.10 4.71 -21.14
C ALA A 298 -19.45 5.25 -20.64
N GLU A 299 -19.49 6.48 -20.11
CA GLU A 299 -20.71 7.17 -19.70
C GLU A 299 -21.67 7.34 -20.88
N ALA A 300 -21.20 7.84 -22.02
CA ALA A 300 -22.03 8.01 -23.22
C ALA A 300 -22.66 6.69 -23.72
N LYS A 301 -21.96 5.56 -23.55
CA LYS A 301 -22.50 4.24 -23.90
C LYS A 301 -23.55 3.72 -22.93
N ALA A 302 -23.49 4.10 -21.65
CA ALA A 302 -24.46 3.65 -20.65
C ALA A 302 -25.85 4.29 -20.86
N PHE A 303 -25.93 5.39 -21.61
CA PHE A 303 -27.17 6.11 -21.92
C PHE A 303 -27.79 5.77 -23.29
N ASN A 304 -27.14 4.91 -24.08
CA ASN A 304 -27.64 4.42 -25.38
C ASN A 304 -28.02 2.95 -25.28
#